data_AF-A0A7W6U1L6-F1
#
_entry.id   AF-A0A7W6U1L6-F1
#
_cell.length_a   1.000
_cell.length_b   1.000
_cell.length_c   1.000
_cell.angle_alpha   90.00
_cell.angle_beta   90.00
_cell.angle_gamma   90.00
#
_symmetry.space_group_name_H-M   'P 1'
#
loop_
_entity.id
_entity.type
_entity.pdbx_description
1 polymer ?
#
loop_
_entity_poly.entity_id
_entity_poly.type
_entity_poly.pdbx_seq_one_letter_code
_entity_poly.pdbx_strand_id
1 'polypeptide(L)'
;TALFDQATIERQRGYLLALLRAMAADAQQEVHRIELLSAAERTYLLEELNRTAAPYPAERCIHELFETQVHKAPDTVAVVCEDERLSYGELNARANRLAHHLIALGVKPGDRIATVLDRSVALLVAQLAILKTGGVYVPIDRALPSARQELLMADCAARLVLCADDLVEATIPVRAIEPLIAGTGCSSDPGLALSAETAAYVMYTSGSTGLPKGVVVPHRAVNRLVINSGYVKIDAGDRVAWAGNPAFDASTFEVWAPLLNGGCIVVMHAATVRDTPSFARALEKHGVTSLFLTTALFNQYTASIAPTLAQLKYLLCGGDRADLASFLRLLKEKGPVRLIHCYGPTETTTFATFWTCPADCKGAVAPIGRPIANTRVYLLDGHGAPVPFGAVGELYIGGAGVARGYLNRPELTAERFIASPFVEGDRLYRTGDLARYLPDGNLEFL
;
A
#
# COMPACT_ATOMS: atom_id res chain seq x y z
N THR A 1 -24.58 1.04 33.89
CA THR A 1 -24.52 0.78 32.44
C THR A 1 -23.93 1.92 31.61
N ALA A 2 -23.42 3.02 32.21
CA ALA A 2 -22.82 4.14 31.47
C ALA A 2 -21.39 3.88 30.93
N LEU A 3 -20.69 2.86 31.44
CA LEU A 3 -19.31 2.54 31.07
C LEU A 3 -19.12 1.14 30.45
N PHE A 4 -19.98 0.19 30.83
CA PHE A 4 -19.90 -1.19 30.34
C PHE A 4 -21.27 -1.69 29.93
N ASP A 5 -21.31 -2.39 28.80
CA ASP A 5 -22.42 -3.22 28.38
C ASP A 5 -22.37 -4.61 29.04
N GLN A 6 -23.48 -5.34 28.95
CA GLN A 6 -23.59 -6.68 29.55
C GLN A 6 -22.56 -7.65 28.98
N ALA A 7 -22.38 -7.67 27.65
CA ALA A 7 -21.48 -8.59 26.97
C ALA A 7 -20.01 -8.40 27.43
N THR A 8 -19.60 -7.16 27.68
CA THR A 8 -18.28 -6.83 28.20
C THR A 8 -18.11 -7.33 29.62
N ILE A 9 -19.10 -7.14 30.50
CA ILE A 9 -19.03 -7.66 31.88
C ILE A 9 -19.03 -9.19 31.91
N GLU A 10 -19.78 -9.84 31.02
CA GLU A 10 -19.77 -11.31 30.89
C GLU A 10 -18.39 -11.83 30.48
N ARG A 11 -17.71 -11.17 29.53
CA ARG A 11 -16.32 -11.48 29.16
C ARG A 11 -15.36 -11.27 30.33
N GLN A 12 -15.42 -10.12 31.00
CA GLN A 12 -14.58 -9.81 32.16
C GLN A 12 -14.75 -10.81 33.31
N ARG A 13 -16.00 -11.23 33.60
CA ARG A 13 -16.28 -12.31 34.55
C ARG A 13 -15.61 -13.62 34.11
N GLY A 14 -15.66 -13.94 32.81
CA GLY A 14 -14.97 -15.09 32.23
C GLY A 14 -13.46 -15.07 32.52
N TYR A 15 -12.79 -13.94 32.25
CA TYR A 15 -11.35 -13.79 32.50
C TYR A 15 -11.00 -13.91 33.98
N LEU A 16 -11.79 -13.29 34.86
CA LEU A 16 -11.57 -13.39 36.30
C LEU A 16 -11.68 -14.84 36.79
N LEU A 17 -12.69 -15.58 36.31
CA LEU A 17 -12.85 -16.98 36.66
C LEU A 17 -11.71 -17.85 36.11
N ALA A 18 -11.22 -17.57 34.90
CA ALA A 18 -10.06 -18.27 34.33
C ALA A 18 -8.80 -18.03 35.19
N LEU A 19 -8.54 -16.79 35.57
CA LEU A 19 -7.43 -16.42 36.45
C LEU A 19 -7.52 -17.12 37.80
N LEU A 20 -8.67 -17.05 38.48
CA LEU A 20 -8.87 -17.68 39.79
C LEU A 20 -8.71 -19.21 39.74
N ARG A 21 -9.16 -19.85 38.66
CA ARG A 21 -8.97 -21.30 38.45
C ARG A 21 -7.51 -21.66 38.26
N ALA A 22 -6.77 -20.89 37.47
CA ALA A 22 -5.34 -21.12 37.26
C ALA A 22 -4.56 -20.98 38.58
N MET A 23 -4.82 -19.91 39.34
CA MET A 23 -4.20 -19.69 40.66
C MET A 23 -4.52 -20.80 41.67
N ALA A 24 -5.75 -21.34 41.64
CA ALA A 24 -6.15 -22.44 42.52
C ALA A 24 -5.51 -23.78 42.11
N ALA A 25 -5.22 -23.98 40.82
CA ALA A 25 -4.61 -25.19 40.30
C ALA A 25 -3.08 -25.22 40.52
N ASP A 26 -2.41 -24.08 40.31
CA ASP A 26 -0.97 -23.94 40.50
C ASP A 26 -0.60 -22.52 40.97
N ALA A 27 -0.28 -22.39 42.26
CA ALA A 27 0.12 -21.12 42.85
C ALA A 27 1.54 -20.66 42.46
N GLN A 28 2.34 -21.51 41.79
CA GLN A 28 3.68 -21.18 41.32
C GLN A 28 3.73 -20.88 39.80
N GLN A 29 2.61 -21.03 39.09
CA GLN A 29 2.54 -20.71 37.66
C GLN A 29 2.88 -19.23 37.41
N GLU A 30 3.74 -18.97 36.43
CA GLU A 30 4.04 -17.62 35.99
C GLU A 30 2.77 -16.95 35.42
N VAL A 31 2.45 -15.74 35.88
CA VAL A 31 1.20 -15.02 35.55
C VAL A 31 0.99 -14.88 34.05
N HIS A 32 2.05 -14.63 33.28
CA HIS A 32 1.96 -14.46 31.82
C HIS A 32 1.66 -15.75 31.04
N ARG A 33 1.72 -16.92 31.69
CA ARG A 33 1.36 -18.21 31.09
C ARG A 33 -0.09 -18.61 31.34
N ILE A 34 -0.86 -17.79 32.05
CA ILE A 34 -2.26 -18.09 32.37
C ILE A 34 -3.11 -17.83 31.11
N GLU A 35 -3.79 -18.86 30.64
CA GLU A 35 -4.73 -18.75 29.53
C GLU A 35 -6.02 -18.05 29.99
N LEU A 36 -6.07 -16.74 29.79
CA LEU A 36 -7.24 -15.93 30.15
C LEU A 36 -8.40 -16.08 29.18
N LEU A 37 -8.10 -16.25 27.88
CA LEU A 37 -9.12 -16.31 26.84
C LEU A 37 -9.78 -17.68 26.80
N SER A 38 -11.10 -17.69 26.64
CA SER A 38 -11.80 -18.93 26.29
C SER A 38 -11.35 -19.43 24.91
N ALA A 39 -11.46 -20.74 24.66
CA ALA A 39 -11.14 -21.32 23.36
C ALA A 39 -11.96 -20.67 22.22
N ALA A 40 -13.23 -20.34 22.48
CA ALA A 40 -14.10 -19.66 21.51
C ALA A 40 -13.59 -18.25 21.17
N GLU A 41 -13.22 -17.46 22.16
CA GLU A 41 -12.69 -16.11 21.92
C GLU A 41 -11.33 -16.14 21.24
N ARG A 42 -10.46 -17.08 21.63
CA ARG A 42 -9.16 -17.27 20.97
C ARG A 42 -9.35 -17.62 19.49
N THR A 43 -10.28 -18.52 19.17
CA THR A 43 -10.63 -18.90 17.79
C THR A 43 -11.17 -17.68 17.03
N TYR A 44 -12.06 -16.91 17.65
CA TYR A 44 -12.62 -15.71 17.05
C TYR A 44 -11.54 -14.67 16.67
N LEU A 45 -10.63 -14.37 17.60
CA LEU A 45 -9.55 -13.40 17.42
C LEU A 45 -8.49 -13.86 16.41
N LEU A 46 -8.04 -15.12 16.50
CA LEU A 46 -6.93 -15.62 15.69
C LEU A 46 -7.38 -16.08 14.30
N GLU A 47 -8.60 -16.60 14.17
CA GLU A 47 -9.08 -17.25 12.94
C GLU A 47 -10.24 -16.51 12.29
N GLU A 48 -11.34 -16.27 13.01
CA GLU A 48 -12.57 -15.75 12.38
C GLU A 48 -12.42 -14.32 11.85
N LEU A 49 -11.82 -13.43 12.65
CA LEU A 49 -11.50 -12.06 12.23
C LEU A 49 -10.43 -12.01 11.13
N ASN A 50 -9.70 -13.11 10.94
CA ASN A 50 -8.59 -13.25 9.99
C ASN A 50 -8.92 -14.15 8.80
N ARG A 51 -10.19 -14.52 8.62
CA ARG A 51 -10.67 -15.31 7.47
C ARG A 51 -10.81 -14.43 6.23
N THR A 52 -9.69 -13.96 5.71
CA THR A 52 -9.60 -12.98 4.62
C THR A 52 -9.12 -13.57 3.29
N ALA A 53 -8.93 -14.89 3.21
CA ALA A 53 -8.45 -15.56 2.02
C ALA A 53 -9.35 -15.25 0.81
N ALA A 54 -8.76 -14.77 -0.28
CA ALA A 54 -9.45 -14.52 -1.54
C ALA A 54 -8.54 -14.86 -2.73
N PRO A 55 -9.08 -15.41 -3.84
CA PRO A 55 -8.27 -15.72 -5.02
C PRO A 55 -7.61 -14.47 -5.61
N TYR A 56 -6.30 -14.53 -5.82
CA TYR A 56 -5.51 -13.51 -6.53
C TYR A 56 -4.30 -14.19 -7.19
N PRO A 57 -3.69 -13.59 -8.23
CA PRO A 57 -2.58 -14.19 -8.96
C PRO A 57 -1.26 -14.06 -8.17
N ALA A 58 -1.10 -14.91 -7.15
CA ALA A 58 0.05 -14.89 -6.25
C ALA A 58 1.38 -15.23 -6.94
N GLU A 59 1.34 -16.06 -7.98
CA GLU A 59 2.53 -16.57 -8.68
C GLU A 59 2.99 -15.73 -9.87
N ARG A 60 2.28 -14.63 -10.18
CA ARG A 60 2.55 -13.79 -11.36
C ARG A 60 3.25 -12.50 -10.97
N CYS A 61 4.22 -12.08 -11.76
CA CYS A 61 4.81 -10.76 -11.64
C CYS A 61 3.84 -9.68 -12.15
N ILE A 62 4.01 -8.46 -11.62
CA ILE A 62 3.20 -7.29 -11.98
C ILE A 62 3.19 -7.03 -13.50
N HIS A 63 4.35 -7.12 -14.16
CA HIS A 63 4.45 -6.87 -15.60
C HIS A 63 3.70 -7.91 -16.44
N GLU A 64 3.65 -9.18 -16.01
CA GLU A 64 2.88 -10.23 -16.70
C GLU A 64 1.36 -9.99 -16.61
N LEU A 65 0.90 -9.44 -15.47
CA LEU A 65 -0.51 -9.07 -15.28
C LEU A 65 -0.87 -7.84 -16.11
N PHE A 66 0.04 -6.88 -16.22
CA PHE A 66 -0.11 -5.75 -17.14
C PHE A 66 -0.16 -6.23 -18.60
N GLU A 67 0.76 -7.09 -19.03
CA GLU A 67 0.78 -7.70 -20.37
C GLU A 67 -0.53 -8.45 -20.68
N THR A 68 -1.11 -9.12 -19.68
CA THR A 68 -2.43 -9.75 -19.82
C THR A 68 -3.53 -8.73 -20.18
N GLN A 69 -3.50 -7.53 -19.57
CA GLN A 69 -4.43 -6.45 -19.95
C GLN A 69 -4.11 -5.88 -21.35
N VAL A 70 -2.83 -5.76 -21.70
CA VAL A 70 -2.39 -5.33 -23.04
C VAL A 70 -2.93 -6.26 -24.13
N HIS A 71 -2.82 -7.58 -23.94
CA HIS A 71 -3.37 -8.55 -24.90
C HIS A 71 -4.90 -8.53 -24.96
N LYS A 72 -5.57 -8.24 -23.84
CA LYS A 72 -7.02 -8.21 -23.76
C LYS A 72 -7.62 -6.98 -24.46
N ALA A 73 -7.00 -5.81 -24.32
CA ALA A 73 -7.54 -4.55 -24.82
C ALA A 73 -6.42 -3.54 -25.17
N PRO A 74 -5.65 -3.79 -26.24
CA PRO A 74 -4.46 -3.00 -26.57
C PRO A 74 -4.78 -1.53 -26.89
N ASP A 75 -5.96 -1.24 -27.45
CA ASP A 75 -6.36 0.10 -27.88
C ASP A 75 -7.05 0.93 -26.78
N THR A 76 -7.30 0.33 -25.60
CA THR A 76 -7.88 1.06 -24.46
C THR A 76 -6.86 2.01 -23.85
N VAL A 77 -7.28 3.23 -23.51
CA VAL A 77 -6.43 4.23 -22.86
C VAL A 77 -6.01 3.76 -21.46
N ALA A 78 -4.70 3.58 -21.27
CA ALA A 78 -4.11 3.18 -20.00
C ALA A 78 -3.70 4.38 -19.13
N VAL A 79 -3.27 5.48 -19.75
CA VAL A 79 -2.83 6.68 -19.04
C VAL A 79 -3.22 7.95 -19.80
N VAL A 80 -3.61 8.96 -19.02
CA VAL A 80 -3.79 10.34 -19.46
C VAL A 80 -2.87 11.25 -18.63
N CYS A 81 -2.05 12.05 -19.31
CA CYS A 81 -1.20 13.07 -18.70
C CYS A 81 -1.40 14.36 -19.49
N GLU A 82 -2.13 15.33 -18.92
CA GLU A 82 -2.58 16.52 -19.64
C GLU A 82 -3.32 16.17 -20.94
N ASP A 83 -2.77 16.53 -22.10
CA ASP A 83 -3.32 16.23 -23.42
C ASP A 83 -2.74 14.93 -24.03
N GLU A 84 -1.66 14.38 -23.47
CA GLU A 84 -1.11 13.08 -23.89
C GLU A 84 -1.99 11.94 -23.37
N ARG A 85 -2.28 10.98 -24.26
CA ARG A 85 -3.01 9.76 -23.94
C ARG A 85 -2.27 8.59 -24.57
N LEU A 86 -1.99 7.56 -23.78
CA LEU A 86 -1.46 6.31 -24.30
C LEU A 86 -2.42 5.16 -24.06
N SER A 87 -2.58 4.33 -25.08
CA SER A 87 -3.21 3.03 -24.95
C SER A 87 -2.34 2.04 -24.17
N TYR A 88 -2.93 0.93 -23.73
CA TYR A 88 -2.19 -0.19 -23.14
C TYR A 88 -1.09 -0.69 -24.09
N GLY A 89 -1.39 -0.82 -25.39
CA GLY A 89 -0.44 -1.25 -26.41
C GLY A 89 0.72 -0.27 -26.59
N GLU A 90 0.42 1.04 -26.65
CA GLU A 90 1.44 2.08 -26.79
C GLU A 90 2.34 2.18 -25.57
N LEU A 91 1.76 2.12 -24.37
CA LEU A 91 2.49 2.11 -23.10
C LEU A 91 3.40 0.88 -23.01
N ASN A 92 2.89 -0.31 -23.35
CA ASN A 92 3.68 -1.55 -23.37
C ASN A 92 4.83 -1.47 -24.36
N ALA A 93 4.58 -0.97 -25.58
CA ALA A 93 5.60 -0.82 -26.60
C ALA A 93 6.74 0.12 -26.16
N ARG A 94 6.41 1.26 -25.52
CA ARG A 94 7.42 2.17 -24.93
C ARG A 94 8.22 1.50 -23.81
N ALA A 95 7.53 0.79 -22.90
CA ALA A 95 8.18 0.05 -21.82
C ALA A 95 9.10 -1.06 -22.32
N ASN A 96 8.69 -1.80 -23.34
CA ASN A 96 9.49 -2.87 -23.95
C ASN A 96 10.77 -2.32 -24.60
N ARG A 97 10.68 -1.20 -25.33
CA ARG A 97 11.86 -0.55 -25.91
C ARG A 97 12.88 -0.16 -24.85
N LEU A 98 12.41 0.45 -23.77
CA LEU A 98 13.28 0.80 -22.65
C LEU A 98 13.83 -0.47 -21.96
N ALA A 99 13.02 -1.51 -21.77
CA ALA A 99 13.47 -2.76 -21.16
C ALA A 99 14.59 -3.43 -21.97
N HIS A 100 14.46 -3.53 -23.29
CA HIS A 100 15.52 -4.04 -24.17
C HIS A 100 16.78 -3.18 -24.10
N HIS A 101 16.64 -1.86 -24.04
CA HIS A 101 17.78 -0.96 -23.86
C HIS A 101 18.50 -1.19 -22.52
N LEU A 102 17.74 -1.33 -21.42
CA LEU A 102 18.29 -1.63 -20.10
C LEU A 102 19.02 -2.99 -20.08
N ILE A 103 18.46 -4.01 -20.73
CA ILE A 103 19.11 -5.31 -20.89
C ILE A 103 20.42 -5.17 -21.69
N ALA A 104 20.43 -4.38 -22.76
CA ALA A 104 21.63 -4.10 -23.54
C ALA A 104 22.72 -3.34 -22.75
N LEU A 105 22.32 -2.53 -21.76
CA LEU A 105 23.24 -1.90 -20.79
C LEU A 105 23.71 -2.87 -19.68
N GLY A 106 23.26 -4.11 -19.73
CA GLY A 106 23.67 -5.17 -18.81
C GLY A 106 22.90 -5.17 -17.48
N VAL A 107 21.70 -4.60 -17.43
CA VAL A 107 20.77 -4.79 -16.30
C VAL A 107 20.38 -6.26 -16.21
N LYS A 108 20.47 -6.81 -15.00
CA LYS A 108 20.11 -8.20 -14.69
C LYS A 108 18.95 -8.26 -13.69
N PRO A 109 18.21 -9.39 -13.65
CA PRO A 109 17.22 -9.60 -12.61
C PRO A 109 17.78 -9.35 -11.20
N GLY A 110 17.06 -8.57 -10.40
CA GLY A 110 17.46 -8.16 -9.05
C GLY A 110 18.31 -6.89 -8.99
N ASP A 111 18.81 -6.34 -10.11
CA ASP A 111 19.48 -5.04 -10.12
C ASP A 111 18.51 -3.93 -9.71
N ARG A 112 18.99 -2.97 -8.91
CA ARG A 112 18.19 -1.84 -8.45
C ARG A 112 18.42 -0.64 -9.36
N ILE A 113 17.33 -0.11 -9.90
CA ILE A 113 17.34 1.04 -10.80
C ILE A 113 16.69 2.21 -10.09
N ALA A 114 17.46 3.26 -9.81
CA ALA A 114 16.94 4.46 -9.18
C ALA A 114 16.16 5.29 -10.21
N THR A 115 14.99 5.79 -9.84
CA THR A 115 14.21 6.73 -10.65
C THR A 115 14.10 8.05 -9.93
N VAL A 116 14.67 9.12 -10.49
CA VAL A 116 14.56 10.50 -10.02
C VAL A 116 13.70 11.25 -11.02
N LEU A 117 12.40 11.01 -10.96
CA LEU A 117 11.42 11.47 -11.94
C LEU A 117 10.16 11.95 -11.20
N ASP A 118 9.58 13.03 -11.70
CA ASP A 118 8.25 13.45 -11.30
C ASP A 118 7.19 12.51 -11.91
N ARG A 119 5.94 12.63 -11.43
CA ARG A 119 4.80 11.94 -12.03
C ARG A 119 4.66 12.33 -13.50
N SER A 120 4.83 11.35 -14.37
CA SER A 120 4.76 11.49 -15.83
C SER A 120 4.52 10.14 -16.49
N VAL A 121 4.21 10.16 -17.78
CA VAL A 121 4.21 8.95 -18.62
C VAL A 121 5.58 8.29 -18.62
N ALA A 122 6.67 9.06 -18.65
CA ALA A 122 8.02 8.55 -18.64
C ALA A 122 8.32 7.71 -17.38
N LEU A 123 7.88 8.15 -16.20
CA LEU A 123 8.05 7.38 -14.98
C LEU A 123 7.28 6.05 -15.01
N LEU A 124 6.07 6.02 -15.56
CA LEU A 124 5.32 4.76 -15.74
C LEU A 124 6.04 3.81 -16.69
N VAL A 125 6.56 4.33 -17.80
CA VAL A 125 7.38 3.57 -18.75
C VAL A 125 8.63 3.03 -18.06
N ALA A 126 9.30 3.84 -17.23
CA ALA A 126 10.45 3.43 -16.44
C ALA A 126 10.13 2.25 -15.51
N GLN A 127 9.07 2.38 -14.71
CA GLN A 127 8.65 1.35 -13.76
C GLN A 127 8.35 0.04 -14.49
N LEU A 128 7.52 0.07 -15.54
CA LEU A 128 7.20 -1.11 -16.33
C LEU A 128 8.45 -1.74 -16.97
N ALA A 129 9.32 -0.92 -17.57
CA ALA A 129 10.54 -1.40 -18.20
C ALA A 129 11.47 -2.09 -17.20
N ILE A 130 11.70 -1.48 -16.03
CA ILE A 130 12.51 -2.04 -14.95
C ILE A 130 11.95 -3.40 -14.53
N LEU A 131 10.65 -3.48 -14.25
CA LEU A 131 10.00 -4.74 -13.86
C LEU A 131 10.12 -5.83 -14.95
N LYS A 132 10.01 -5.46 -16.23
CA LYS A 132 10.17 -6.39 -17.38
C LYS A 132 11.60 -6.91 -17.55
N THR A 133 12.61 -6.20 -17.02
CA THR A 133 14.00 -6.70 -16.95
C THR A 133 14.24 -7.61 -15.73
N GLY A 134 13.24 -7.79 -14.86
CA GLY A 134 13.39 -8.39 -13.54
C GLY A 134 14.13 -7.50 -12.54
N GLY A 135 14.38 -6.25 -12.91
CA GLY A 135 14.98 -5.24 -12.04
C GLY A 135 14.00 -4.73 -10.99
N VAL A 136 14.54 -3.98 -10.04
CA VAL A 136 13.83 -3.45 -8.87
C VAL A 136 13.83 -1.94 -8.97
N TYR A 137 12.67 -1.30 -9.11
CA TYR A 137 12.63 0.17 -9.18
C TYR A 137 12.76 0.77 -7.78
N VAL A 138 13.54 1.86 -7.67
CA VAL A 138 13.78 2.58 -6.41
C VAL A 138 13.43 4.05 -6.64
N PRO A 139 12.20 4.49 -6.32
CA PRO A 139 11.80 5.86 -6.52
C PRO A 139 12.48 6.75 -5.48
N ILE A 140 13.18 7.77 -5.97
CA ILE A 140 13.83 8.79 -5.16
C ILE A 140 13.15 10.11 -5.47
N ASP A 141 12.65 10.77 -4.44
CA ASP A 141 11.99 12.05 -4.58
C ASP A 141 12.99 13.11 -5.05
N ARG A 142 12.70 13.71 -6.21
CA ARG A 142 13.50 14.76 -6.84
C ARG A 142 13.61 16.02 -5.97
N ALA A 143 12.64 16.25 -5.07
CA ALA A 143 12.66 17.37 -4.14
C ALA A 143 13.64 17.17 -2.96
N LEU A 144 14.21 15.97 -2.78
CA LEU A 144 15.23 15.74 -1.76
C LEU A 144 16.54 16.47 -2.12
N PRO A 145 17.30 16.97 -1.13
CA PRO A 145 18.64 17.48 -1.37
C PRO A 145 19.54 16.43 -2.06
N SER A 146 20.44 16.85 -2.96
CA SER A 146 21.32 15.93 -3.73
C SER A 146 22.07 14.94 -2.84
N ALA A 147 22.67 15.41 -1.75
CA ALA A 147 23.37 14.55 -0.78
C ALA A 147 22.47 13.45 -0.20
N ARG A 148 21.16 13.73 -0.03
CA ARG A 148 20.20 12.72 0.41
C ARG A 148 19.87 11.74 -0.71
N GLN A 149 19.73 12.20 -1.94
CA GLN A 149 19.51 11.34 -3.10
C GLN A 149 20.71 10.38 -3.30
N GLU A 150 21.94 10.90 -3.27
CA GLU A 150 23.18 10.13 -3.36
C GLU A 150 23.27 9.06 -2.26
N LEU A 151 22.93 9.41 -1.02
CA LEU A 151 22.90 8.45 0.09
C LEU A 151 21.94 7.29 -0.19
N LEU A 152 20.74 7.57 -0.72
CA LEU A 152 19.77 6.53 -1.06
C LEU A 152 20.22 5.66 -2.24
N MET A 153 20.85 6.26 -3.25
CA MET A 153 21.43 5.54 -4.40
C MET A 153 22.59 4.64 -3.96
N ALA A 154 23.41 5.11 -3.03
CA ALA A 154 24.51 4.33 -2.45
C ALA A 154 23.98 3.18 -1.57
N ASP A 155 23.03 3.44 -0.67
CA ASP A 155 22.47 2.41 0.22
C ASP A 155 21.76 1.31 -0.59
N CYS A 156 21.07 1.65 -1.68
CA CYS A 156 20.48 0.64 -2.56
C CYS A 156 21.44 0.03 -3.56
N ALA A 157 22.72 0.45 -3.60
CA ALA A 157 23.68 0.04 -4.61
C ALA A 157 23.05 0.10 -6.02
N ALA A 158 22.48 1.27 -6.37
CA ALA A 158 21.82 1.49 -7.63
C ALA A 158 22.77 1.22 -8.80
N ARG A 159 22.32 0.39 -9.76
CA ARG A 159 23.09 0.04 -10.95
C ARG A 159 23.13 1.19 -11.95
N LEU A 160 22.03 1.93 -12.06
CA LEU A 160 21.87 3.11 -12.89
C LEU A 160 20.76 4.01 -12.33
N VAL A 161 20.76 5.27 -12.77
CA VAL A 161 19.71 6.25 -12.48
C VAL A 161 18.98 6.61 -13.78
N LEU A 162 17.66 6.56 -13.75
CA LEU A 162 16.79 7.17 -14.76
C LEU A 162 16.29 8.51 -14.22
N CYS A 163 16.53 9.59 -14.95
CA CYS A 163 16.09 10.94 -14.61
C CYS A 163 15.51 11.66 -15.83
N ALA A 164 14.96 12.85 -15.60
CA ALA A 164 14.59 13.76 -16.68
C ALA A 164 15.86 14.36 -17.32
N ASP A 165 15.70 15.23 -18.33
CA ASP A 165 16.82 15.79 -19.10
C ASP A 165 17.81 16.62 -18.25
N ASP A 166 17.41 17.05 -17.06
CA ASP A 166 18.33 17.57 -16.04
C ASP A 166 19.06 16.41 -15.36
N LEU A 167 20.29 16.19 -15.81
CA LEU A 167 21.15 15.15 -15.26
C LEU A 167 21.41 15.43 -13.77
N VAL A 168 21.00 14.49 -12.92
CA VAL A 168 21.42 14.45 -11.53
C VAL A 168 22.92 14.15 -11.50
N GLU A 169 23.72 14.97 -10.81
CA GLU A 169 25.11 14.61 -10.55
C GLU A 169 25.14 13.36 -9.66
N ALA A 170 25.64 12.26 -10.21
CA ALA A 170 25.80 11.01 -9.50
C ALA A 170 27.07 10.30 -9.96
N THR A 171 27.68 9.53 -9.05
CA THR A 171 28.88 8.73 -9.32
C THR A 171 28.60 7.45 -10.11
N ILE A 172 27.31 7.13 -10.30
CA ILE A 172 26.81 5.97 -11.04
C ILE A 172 26.25 6.38 -12.40
N PRO A 173 26.09 5.46 -13.37
CA PRO A 173 25.57 5.81 -14.70
C PRO A 173 24.18 6.45 -14.64
N VAL A 174 24.07 7.67 -15.15
CA VAL A 174 22.81 8.42 -15.27
C VAL A 174 22.34 8.40 -16.73
N ARG A 175 21.03 8.23 -16.94
CA ARG A 175 20.40 8.25 -18.26
C ARG A 175 19.14 9.12 -18.22
N ALA A 176 19.08 10.08 -19.13
CA ALA A 176 17.85 10.80 -19.43
C ALA A 176 16.87 9.83 -20.12
N ILE A 177 15.63 9.79 -19.65
CA ILE A 177 14.66 8.78 -20.08
C ILE A 177 14.01 9.08 -21.44
N GLU A 178 13.79 10.36 -21.77
CA GLU A 178 12.97 10.72 -22.94
C GLU A 178 13.56 10.29 -24.29
N PRO A 179 14.88 10.42 -24.53
CA PRO A 179 15.48 9.88 -25.74
C PRO A 179 15.34 8.36 -25.87
N LEU A 180 15.24 7.64 -24.74
CA LEU A 180 15.20 6.17 -24.72
C LEU A 180 13.80 5.63 -25.04
N ILE A 181 12.73 6.33 -24.63
CA ILE A 181 11.35 5.88 -24.84
C ILE A 181 10.80 6.28 -26.22
N ALA A 182 11.35 7.35 -26.80
CA ALA A 182 11.01 7.87 -28.14
C ALA A 182 11.65 7.07 -29.30
N GLY A 183 12.60 6.17 -29.01
CA GLY A 183 13.30 5.37 -30.03
C GLY A 183 12.41 4.36 -30.76
N THR A 184 12.97 3.74 -31.81
CA THR A 184 12.30 2.73 -32.67
C THR A 184 12.78 1.30 -32.40
N GLY A 185 13.36 1.04 -31.22
CA GLY A 185 13.88 -0.28 -30.83
C GLY A 185 12.81 -1.37 -30.74
N CYS A 186 13.23 -2.59 -30.37
CA CYS A 186 12.34 -3.73 -30.20
C CYS A 186 11.22 -3.43 -29.20
N SER A 187 9.96 -3.64 -29.60
CA SER A 187 8.78 -3.34 -28.79
C SER A 187 8.03 -4.58 -28.30
N SER A 188 8.57 -5.79 -28.51
CA SER A 188 8.00 -7.03 -27.97
C SER A 188 8.44 -7.24 -26.53
N ASP A 189 7.62 -7.94 -25.74
CA ASP A 189 7.93 -8.21 -24.34
C ASP A 189 9.25 -9.04 -24.23
N PRO A 190 10.15 -8.70 -23.29
CA PRO A 190 11.40 -9.45 -23.11
C PRO A 190 11.19 -10.93 -22.71
N GLY A 191 10.05 -11.26 -22.08
CA GLY A 191 9.66 -12.64 -21.77
C GLY A 191 10.56 -13.37 -20.76
N LEU A 192 11.17 -12.65 -19.81
CA LEU A 192 12.00 -13.25 -18.77
C LEU A 192 11.14 -14.02 -17.76
N ALA A 193 11.51 -15.27 -17.46
CA ALA A 193 10.87 -16.05 -16.41
C ALA A 193 11.33 -15.56 -15.03
N LEU A 194 10.39 -15.04 -14.24
CA LEU A 194 10.64 -14.43 -12.93
C LEU A 194 9.66 -15.01 -11.89
N SER A 195 10.02 -14.91 -10.62
CA SER A 195 9.16 -15.34 -9.51
C SER A 195 8.47 -14.15 -8.89
N ALA A 196 7.19 -14.28 -8.54
CA ALA A 196 6.46 -13.22 -7.84
C ALA A 196 7.00 -12.92 -6.42
N GLU A 197 7.88 -13.76 -5.88
CA GLU A 197 8.62 -13.53 -4.63
C GLU A 197 9.83 -12.60 -4.81
N THR A 198 10.28 -12.33 -6.05
CA THR A 198 11.35 -11.35 -6.29
C THR A 198 10.87 -9.95 -5.98
N ALA A 199 11.80 -9.07 -5.60
CA ALA A 199 11.49 -7.69 -5.31
C ALA A 199 10.96 -6.98 -6.57
N ALA A 200 9.85 -6.26 -6.44
CA ALA A 200 9.34 -5.35 -7.45
C ALA A 200 9.94 -3.95 -7.25
N TYR A 201 9.99 -3.50 -6.00
CA TYR A 201 10.54 -2.19 -5.65
C TYR A 201 11.19 -2.14 -4.26
N VAL A 202 11.96 -1.08 -4.06
CA VAL A 202 12.41 -0.63 -2.74
C VAL A 202 11.93 0.79 -2.50
N MET A 203 11.20 1.02 -1.42
CA MET A 203 10.80 2.36 -0.99
C MET A 203 11.42 2.68 0.36
N TYR A 204 12.01 3.88 0.46
CA TYR A 204 12.67 4.33 1.68
C TYR A 204 11.70 5.03 2.61
N THR A 205 11.70 4.64 3.87
CA THR A 205 10.95 5.31 4.94
C THR A 205 11.91 5.98 5.93
N SER A 206 11.41 6.95 6.71
CA SER A 206 12.15 7.52 7.83
C SER A 206 12.38 6.44 8.89
N GLY A 207 13.64 6.12 9.17
CA GLY A 207 13.99 5.28 10.32
C GLY A 207 13.92 6.08 11.62
N SER A 208 13.60 5.42 12.72
CA SER A 208 13.60 6.01 14.08
C SER A 208 14.96 6.57 14.49
N THR A 209 16.05 6.05 13.90
CA THR A 209 17.43 6.52 14.09
C THR A 209 17.83 7.68 13.19
N GLY A 210 16.92 8.20 12.35
CA GLY A 210 17.17 9.25 11.36
C GLY A 210 17.79 8.76 10.05
N LEU A 211 18.32 7.53 10.02
CA LEU A 211 18.77 6.88 8.78
C LEU A 211 17.57 6.28 8.05
N PRO A 212 17.43 6.51 6.73
CA PRO A 212 16.34 5.94 5.96
C PRO A 212 16.52 4.43 5.84
N LYS A 213 15.42 3.70 5.84
CA LYS A 213 15.41 2.23 5.69
C LYS A 213 14.65 1.85 4.42
N GLY A 214 15.30 1.08 3.54
CA GLY A 214 14.69 0.62 2.29
C GLY A 214 13.82 -0.60 2.54
N VAL A 215 12.50 -0.49 2.33
CA VAL A 215 11.57 -1.63 2.45
C VAL A 215 11.52 -2.37 1.12
N VAL A 216 11.84 -3.67 1.13
CA VAL A 216 11.92 -4.51 -0.07
C VAL A 216 10.59 -5.24 -0.30
N VAL A 217 9.81 -4.83 -1.31
CA VAL A 217 8.45 -5.35 -1.54
C VAL A 217 8.44 -6.32 -2.73
N PRO A 218 7.90 -7.55 -2.59
CA PRO A 218 7.81 -8.51 -3.68
C PRO A 218 6.61 -8.23 -4.60
N HIS A 219 6.65 -8.74 -5.84
CA HIS A 219 5.55 -8.56 -6.80
C HIS A 219 4.20 -9.03 -6.27
N ARG A 220 4.15 -10.22 -5.64
CA ARG A 220 2.89 -10.79 -5.13
C ARG A 220 2.16 -9.88 -4.14
N ALA A 221 2.90 -9.04 -3.41
CA ALA A 221 2.34 -8.16 -2.40
C ALA A 221 1.56 -7.01 -3.04
N VAL A 222 2.06 -6.50 -4.18
CA VAL A 222 1.34 -5.51 -4.99
C VAL A 222 0.09 -6.13 -5.60
N ASN A 223 0.17 -7.37 -6.10
CA ASN A 223 -1.01 -8.06 -6.64
C ASN A 223 -2.09 -8.22 -5.55
N ARG A 224 -1.69 -8.59 -4.33
CA ARG A 224 -2.59 -8.68 -3.17
C ARG A 224 -3.28 -7.35 -2.85
N LEU A 225 -2.55 -6.24 -2.99
CA LEU A 225 -3.09 -4.91 -2.74
C LEU A 225 -4.20 -4.55 -3.75
N VAL A 226 -4.03 -4.90 -5.03
CA VAL A 226 -4.85 -4.28 -6.09
C VAL A 226 -5.79 -5.23 -6.85
N ILE A 227 -5.69 -6.54 -6.64
CA ILE A 227 -6.56 -7.54 -7.29
C ILE A 227 -7.39 -8.26 -6.23
N ASN A 228 -8.72 -8.18 -6.36
CA ASN A 228 -9.68 -8.81 -5.44
C ASN A 228 -9.42 -8.48 -3.96
N SER A 229 -8.95 -7.27 -3.67
CA SER A 229 -8.49 -6.85 -2.34
C SER A 229 -9.64 -6.57 -1.35
N GLY A 230 -10.87 -6.44 -1.84
CA GLY A 230 -12.09 -6.33 -1.04
C GLY A 230 -12.47 -4.91 -0.59
N TYR A 231 -11.53 -3.95 -0.60
CA TYR A 231 -11.80 -2.57 -0.19
C TYR A 231 -12.30 -1.68 -1.34
N VAL A 232 -11.85 -1.95 -2.56
CA VAL A 232 -12.35 -1.32 -3.79
C VAL A 232 -12.47 -2.35 -4.91
N LYS A 233 -13.30 -2.02 -5.90
CA LYS A 233 -13.37 -2.74 -7.18
C LYS A 233 -13.10 -1.74 -8.31
N ILE A 234 -11.88 -1.80 -8.83
CA ILE A 234 -11.41 -1.07 -10.01
C ILE A 234 -11.62 -1.96 -11.24
N ASP A 235 -12.13 -1.39 -12.32
CA ASP A 235 -12.32 -2.06 -13.61
C ASP A 235 -12.04 -1.12 -14.80
N ALA A 236 -12.32 -1.57 -16.02
CA ALA A 236 -12.05 -0.83 -17.24
C ALA A 236 -12.81 0.49 -17.39
N GLY A 237 -13.88 0.71 -16.61
CA GLY A 237 -14.60 1.98 -16.55
C GLY A 237 -14.00 2.99 -15.58
N ASP A 238 -13.02 2.60 -14.76
CA ASP A 238 -12.48 3.43 -13.71
C ASP A 238 -11.26 4.25 -14.15
N ARG A 239 -11.18 5.46 -13.59
CA ARG A 239 -10.09 6.42 -13.78
C ARG A 239 -9.52 6.78 -12.42
N VAL A 240 -8.30 6.35 -12.16
CA VAL A 240 -7.63 6.53 -10.87
C VAL A 240 -6.66 7.70 -10.99
N ALA A 241 -6.81 8.70 -10.12
CA ALA A 241 -5.84 9.80 -10.06
C ALA A 241 -4.52 9.31 -9.45
N TRP A 242 -3.42 9.64 -10.10
CA TRP A 242 -2.07 9.52 -9.53
C TRP A 242 -1.63 10.89 -9.04
N ALA A 243 -1.89 11.14 -7.76
CA ALA A 243 -1.62 12.43 -7.10
C ALA A 243 -0.54 12.32 -6.02
N GLY A 244 -0.33 11.13 -5.46
CA GLY A 244 0.69 10.84 -4.46
C GLY A 244 2.11 10.98 -5.00
N ASN A 245 3.05 11.35 -4.13
CA ASN A 245 4.46 11.39 -4.48
C ASN A 245 4.96 9.95 -4.79
N PRO A 246 5.63 9.70 -5.94
CA PRO A 246 6.07 8.36 -6.34
C PRO A 246 7.04 7.67 -5.37
N ALA A 247 7.72 8.43 -4.50
CA ALA A 247 8.59 7.88 -3.46
C ALA A 247 7.84 7.29 -2.27
N PHE A 248 6.52 7.51 -2.18
CA PHE A 248 5.65 6.93 -1.15
C PHE A 248 4.81 5.81 -1.75
N ASP A 249 4.54 4.79 -0.93
CA ASP A 249 3.93 3.55 -1.37
C ASP A 249 2.44 3.65 -1.67
N ALA A 250 1.75 4.70 -1.22
CA ALA A 250 0.41 5.04 -1.69
C ALA A 250 0.31 5.11 -3.24
N SER A 251 1.39 5.50 -3.91
CA SER A 251 1.47 5.51 -5.38
C SER A 251 1.32 4.12 -6.01
N THR A 252 1.60 3.03 -5.27
CA THR A 252 1.45 1.67 -5.77
C THR A 252 -0.02 1.32 -6.01
N PHE A 253 -0.94 1.80 -5.16
CA PHE A 253 -2.37 1.70 -5.44
C PHE A 253 -2.75 2.55 -6.67
N GLU A 254 -2.32 3.81 -6.70
CA GLU A 254 -2.69 4.76 -7.77
C GLU A 254 -2.23 4.30 -9.17
N VAL A 255 -1.10 3.61 -9.25
CA VAL A 255 -0.53 3.10 -10.50
C VAL A 255 -1.01 1.69 -10.83
N TRP A 256 -0.87 0.74 -9.90
CA TRP A 256 -1.08 -0.68 -10.22
C TRP A 256 -2.55 -1.09 -10.18
N ALA A 257 -3.40 -0.40 -9.40
CA ALA A 257 -4.83 -0.71 -9.39
C ALA A 257 -5.52 -0.50 -10.74
N PRO A 258 -5.37 0.64 -11.44
CA PRO A 258 -5.92 0.77 -12.78
C PRO A 258 -5.22 -0.16 -13.79
N LEU A 259 -3.89 -0.19 -13.82
CA LEU A 259 -3.14 -0.91 -14.87
C LEU A 259 -3.34 -2.43 -14.85
N LEU A 260 -3.55 -3.02 -13.68
CA LEU A 260 -3.75 -4.47 -13.55
C LEU A 260 -5.22 -4.90 -13.69
N ASN A 261 -6.16 -3.95 -13.68
CA ASN A 261 -7.60 -4.20 -13.79
C ASN A 261 -8.24 -3.61 -15.06
N GLY A 262 -7.44 -3.07 -15.98
CA GLY A 262 -7.90 -2.54 -17.27
C GLY A 262 -8.39 -1.08 -17.21
N GLY A 263 -8.28 -0.41 -16.06
CA GLY A 263 -8.65 0.99 -15.88
C GLY A 263 -7.63 1.96 -16.45
N CYS A 264 -7.79 3.24 -16.15
CA CYS A 264 -6.94 4.32 -16.65
C CYS A 264 -6.31 5.12 -15.50
N ILE A 265 -5.01 5.41 -15.60
CA ILE A 265 -4.32 6.38 -14.74
C ILE A 265 -4.60 7.80 -15.26
N VAL A 266 -4.88 8.74 -14.36
CA VAL A 266 -4.86 10.17 -14.64
C VAL A 266 -3.73 10.81 -13.85
N VAL A 267 -2.67 11.22 -14.55
CA VAL A 267 -1.47 11.80 -13.93
C VAL A 267 -1.78 13.23 -13.45
N MET A 268 -1.56 13.50 -12.16
CA MET A 268 -1.79 14.82 -11.56
C MET A 268 -0.46 15.46 -11.13
N HIS A 269 0.01 16.47 -11.85
CA HIS A 269 1.25 17.18 -11.49
C HIS A 269 1.18 17.80 -10.09
N ALA A 270 2.32 17.88 -9.41
CA ALA A 270 2.37 18.33 -8.02
C ALA A 270 1.87 19.78 -7.84
N ALA A 271 2.10 20.64 -8.83
CA ALA A 271 1.56 21.99 -8.85
C ALA A 271 0.02 22.00 -8.90
N THR A 272 -0.58 21.14 -9.75
CA THR A 272 -2.03 20.98 -9.86
C THR A 272 -2.64 20.48 -8.56
N VAL A 273 -2.02 19.49 -7.90
CA VAL A 273 -2.50 19.00 -6.59
C VAL A 273 -2.45 20.12 -5.56
N ARG A 274 -1.35 20.89 -5.47
CA ARG A 274 -1.24 21.99 -4.50
C ARG A 274 -2.27 23.12 -4.73
N ASP A 275 -2.65 23.39 -5.98
CA ASP A 275 -3.68 24.38 -6.29
C ASP A 275 -5.09 23.77 -6.26
N THR A 276 -5.79 23.98 -5.15
CA THR A 276 -7.10 23.36 -4.88
C THR A 276 -8.13 23.56 -6.01
N PRO A 277 -8.33 24.78 -6.58
CA PRO A 277 -9.26 24.96 -7.69
C PRO A 277 -8.84 24.23 -8.97
N SER A 278 -7.53 24.23 -9.30
CA SER A 278 -7.04 23.47 -10.47
C SER A 278 -7.18 21.97 -10.27
N PHE A 279 -6.96 21.48 -9.04
CA PHE A 279 -7.16 20.08 -8.73
C PHE A 279 -8.61 19.65 -8.93
N ALA A 280 -9.59 20.40 -8.39
CA ALA A 280 -11.01 20.10 -8.61
C ALA A 280 -11.40 20.10 -10.09
N ARG A 281 -10.97 21.12 -10.86
CA ARG A 281 -11.18 21.16 -12.32
C ARG A 281 -10.56 19.96 -13.03
N ALA A 282 -9.37 19.52 -12.62
CA ALA A 282 -8.71 18.37 -13.22
C ALA A 282 -9.46 17.06 -12.93
N LEU A 283 -9.94 16.87 -11.70
CA LEU A 283 -10.77 15.71 -11.34
C LEU A 283 -12.02 15.60 -12.23
N GLU A 284 -12.71 16.73 -12.44
CA GLU A 284 -13.92 16.81 -13.27
C GLU A 284 -13.60 16.64 -14.76
N LYS A 285 -12.64 17.42 -15.29
CA LYS A 285 -12.23 17.39 -16.70
C LYS A 285 -11.85 15.98 -17.15
N HIS A 286 -11.12 15.27 -16.29
CA HIS A 286 -10.62 13.93 -16.62
C HIS A 286 -11.54 12.80 -16.16
N GLY A 287 -12.71 13.11 -15.55
CA GLY A 287 -13.68 12.12 -15.12
C GLY A 287 -13.10 11.10 -14.12
N VAL A 288 -12.32 11.59 -13.15
CA VAL A 288 -11.70 10.72 -12.14
C VAL A 288 -12.79 10.01 -11.33
N THR A 289 -12.66 8.71 -11.14
CA THR A 289 -13.59 7.90 -10.34
C THR A 289 -13.01 7.55 -8.99
N SER A 290 -11.68 7.44 -8.88
CA SER A 290 -11.01 7.00 -7.64
C SER A 290 -9.84 7.90 -7.30
N LEU A 291 -9.73 8.26 -6.03
CA LEU A 291 -8.67 9.12 -5.52
C LEU A 291 -8.22 8.63 -4.15
N PHE A 292 -6.91 8.58 -3.93
CA PHE A 292 -6.33 8.47 -2.60
C PHE A 292 -5.78 9.84 -2.17
N LEU A 293 -5.97 10.20 -0.90
CA LEU A 293 -5.39 11.39 -0.28
C LEU A 293 -4.71 11.03 1.03
N THR A 294 -3.62 11.71 1.37
CA THR A 294 -3.17 11.69 2.77
C THR A 294 -4.26 12.29 3.65
N THR A 295 -4.37 11.85 4.91
CA THR A 295 -5.39 12.35 5.84
C THR A 295 -5.41 13.89 5.92
N ALA A 296 -4.24 14.53 5.91
CA ALA A 296 -4.13 15.99 5.89
C ALA A 296 -4.78 16.63 4.64
N LEU A 297 -4.49 16.11 3.44
CA LEU A 297 -5.10 16.61 2.20
C LEU A 297 -6.59 16.29 2.12
N PHE A 298 -7.02 15.13 2.61
CA PHE A 298 -8.43 14.78 2.74
C PHE A 298 -9.17 15.81 3.61
N ASN A 299 -8.63 16.14 4.78
CA ASN A 299 -9.23 17.11 5.69
C ASN A 299 -9.30 18.51 5.06
N GLN A 300 -8.25 18.92 4.34
CA GLN A 300 -8.22 20.19 3.62
C GLN A 300 -9.25 20.22 2.48
N TYR A 301 -9.26 19.23 1.59
CA TYR A 301 -10.13 19.24 0.41
C TYR A 301 -11.60 18.97 0.72
N THR A 302 -11.90 18.22 1.76
CA THR A 302 -13.29 18.12 2.26
C THR A 302 -13.81 19.46 2.78
N ALA A 303 -12.94 20.41 3.16
CA ALA A 303 -13.36 21.76 3.53
C ALA A 303 -13.57 22.69 2.30
N SER A 304 -12.86 22.45 1.20
CA SER A 304 -12.77 23.42 0.10
C SER A 304 -13.44 22.98 -1.21
N ILE A 305 -13.46 21.68 -1.51
CA ILE A 305 -13.95 21.12 -2.78
C ILE A 305 -14.80 19.86 -2.57
N ALA A 306 -15.52 19.80 -1.43
CA ALA A 306 -16.40 18.67 -1.10
C ALA A 306 -17.40 18.29 -2.20
N PRO A 307 -18.07 19.24 -2.89
CA PRO A 307 -19.02 18.88 -3.96
C PRO A 307 -18.36 18.05 -5.08
N THR A 308 -17.14 18.42 -5.50
CA THR A 308 -16.36 17.69 -6.52
C THR A 308 -15.94 16.32 -6.00
N LEU A 309 -15.41 16.24 -4.77
CA LEU A 309 -15.01 14.97 -4.15
C LEU A 309 -16.18 14.00 -3.98
N ALA A 310 -17.39 14.51 -3.75
CA ALA A 310 -18.59 13.70 -3.58
C ALA A 310 -19.02 12.99 -4.87
N GLN A 311 -18.59 13.47 -6.05
CA GLN A 311 -18.90 12.85 -7.35
C GLN A 311 -18.02 11.64 -7.68
N LEU A 312 -16.96 11.40 -6.92
CA LEU A 312 -16.10 10.24 -7.09
C LEU A 312 -16.87 8.94 -6.77
N LYS A 313 -16.39 7.81 -7.29
CA LYS A 313 -16.86 6.46 -6.91
C LYS A 313 -16.22 6.03 -5.60
N TYR A 314 -14.92 6.26 -5.45
CA TYR A 314 -14.14 5.95 -4.25
C TYR A 314 -13.26 7.13 -3.86
N LEU A 315 -13.32 7.53 -2.59
CA LEU A 315 -12.36 8.44 -2.00
C LEU A 315 -11.71 7.76 -0.80
N LEU A 316 -10.42 7.47 -0.94
CA LEU A 316 -9.61 6.82 0.06
C LEU A 316 -8.78 7.87 0.79
N CYS A 317 -8.60 7.70 2.10
CA CYS A 317 -7.60 8.45 2.84
C CYS A 317 -6.81 7.58 3.81
N GLY A 318 -5.62 8.02 4.20
CA GLY A 318 -4.80 7.33 5.19
C GLY A 318 -3.46 8.02 5.45
N GLY A 319 -2.61 7.32 6.20
CA GLY A 319 -1.26 7.77 6.57
C GLY A 319 -1.18 8.59 7.87
N ASP A 320 -2.31 8.94 8.47
CA ASP A 320 -2.42 9.55 9.80
C ASP A 320 -3.83 9.30 10.38
N ARG A 321 -4.04 9.57 11.66
CA ARG A 321 -5.33 9.42 12.34
C ARG A 321 -6.40 10.28 11.66
N ALA A 322 -7.43 9.61 11.13
CA ALA A 322 -8.55 10.27 10.46
C ALA A 322 -9.34 11.22 11.38
N ASP A 323 -9.79 12.35 10.80
CA ASP A 323 -10.80 13.22 11.40
C ASP A 323 -12.18 12.81 10.90
N LEU A 324 -12.98 12.22 11.80
CA LEU A 324 -14.34 11.79 11.48
C LEU A 324 -15.21 12.97 11.02
N ALA A 325 -14.95 14.19 11.48
CA ALA A 325 -15.72 15.36 11.05
C ALA A 325 -15.59 15.63 9.54
N SER A 326 -14.43 15.35 8.94
CA SER A 326 -14.22 15.46 7.49
C SER A 326 -15.01 14.42 6.70
N PHE A 327 -15.11 13.19 7.20
CA PHE A 327 -16.00 12.17 6.61
C PHE A 327 -17.47 12.61 6.68
N LEU A 328 -17.93 13.03 7.87
CA LEU A 328 -19.30 13.48 8.08
C LEU A 328 -19.65 14.72 7.25
N ARG A 329 -18.69 15.62 7.04
CA ARG A 329 -18.86 16.78 6.14
C ARG A 329 -19.13 16.31 4.72
N LEU A 330 -18.32 15.38 4.21
CA LEU A 330 -18.46 14.91 2.83
C LEU A 330 -19.74 14.07 2.61
N LEU A 331 -20.19 13.32 3.62
CA LEU A 331 -21.48 12.62 3.56
C LEU A 331 -22.68 13.55 3.37
N LYS A 332 -22.59 14.84 3.76
CA LYS A 332 -23.68 15.82 3.58
C LYS A 332 -23.90 16.21 2.12
N GLU A 333 -22.90 16.05 1.26
CA GLU A 333 -22.97 16.40 -0.18
C GLU A 333 -23.86 15.42 -0.98
N LYS A 334 -24.21 14.26 -0.41
CA LYS A 334 -25.11 13.25 -1.02
C LYS A 334 -24.68 12.77 -2.42
N GLY A 335 -23.37 12.64 -2.66
CA GLY A 335 -22.85 12.05 -3.90
C GLY A 335 -22.70 10.51 -3.85
N PRO A 336 -22.35 9.87 -4.97
CA PRO A 336 -22.15 8.41 -5.04
C PRO A 336 -20.91 7.89 -4.30
N VAL A 337 -20.08 8.80 -3.75
CA VAL A 337 -18.78 8.46 -3.18
C VAL A 337 -18.85 7.46 -2.02
N ARG A 338 -17.99 6.44 -2.08
CA ARG A 338 -17.65 5.61 -0.92
C ARG A 338 -16.38 6.13 -0.28
N LEU A 339 -16.50 6.54 0.99
CA LEU A 339 -15.40 7.06 1.79
C LEU A 339 -14.71 5.92 2.52
N ILE A 340 -13.40 5.79 2.34
CA ILE A 340 -12.63 4.66 2.85
C ILE A 340 -11.42 5.19 3.61
N HIS A 341 -11.35 4.90 4.92
CA HIS A 341 -10.13 5.09 5.69
C HIS A 341 -9.25 3.84 5.57
N CYS A 342 -8.01 4.01 5.17
CA CYS A 342 -7.05 2.95 4.97
C CYS A 342 -5.89 3.10 5.95
N TYR A 343 -5.40 1.97 6.43
CA TYR A 343 -4.21 1.91 7.28
C TYR A 343 -3.30 0.79 6.79
N GLY A 344 -2.00 1.06 6.80
CA GLY A 344 -0.97 0.08 6.50
C GLY A 344 0.40 0.73 6.53
N PRO A 345 1.39 0.14 7.23
CA PRO A 345 2.78 0.54 7.08
C PRO A 345 3.35 0.04 5.75
N THR A 346 4.40 0.71 5.25
CA THR A 346 5.08 0.35 4.00
C THR A 346 5.56 -1.10 3.98
N GLU A 347 5.95 -1.63 5.13
CA GLU A 347 6.38 -3.02 5.36
C GLU A 347 5.28 -4.06 5.11
N THR A 348 4.03 -3.63 4.91
CA THR A 348 2.88 -4.50 4.62
C THR A 348 2.21 -4.17 3.29
N THR A 349 2.90 -3.38 2.46
CA THR A 349 2.49 -2.97 1.11
C THR A 349 1.24 -2.11 1.14
N THR A 350 1.42 -0.86 1.59
CA THR A 350 0.45 0.25 1.47
C THR A 350 -0.78 0.14 2.35
N PHE A 351 -1.68 -0.82 2.11
CA PHE A 351 -2.88 -0.99 2.93
C PHE A 351 -2.94 -2.41 3.51
N ALA A 352 -3.14 -2.49 4.82
CA ALA A 352 -3.38 -3.73 5.55
C ALA A 352 -4.83 -3.84 6.00
N THR A 353 -5.43 -2.71 6.41
CA THR A 353 -6.82 -2.64 6.86
C THR A 353 -7.56 -1.49 6.20
N PHE A 354 -8.89 -1.59 6.18
CA PHE A 354 -9.75 -0.53 5.69
C PHE A 354 -11.06 -0.45 6.48
N TRP A 355 -11.59 0.76 6.58
CA TRP A 355 -12.94 1.05 7.07
C TRP A 355 -13.70 1.86 6.03
N THR A 356 -14.88 1.39 5.63
CA THR A 356 -15.81 2.17 4.82
C THR A 356 -16.75 2.94 5.75
N CYS A 357 -16.77 4.27 5.62
CA CYS A 357 -17.65 5.11 6.41
C CYS A 357 -19.12 4.83 6.05
N PRO A 358 -19.96 4.38 7.00
CA PRO A 358 -21.38 4.15 6.75
C PRO A 358 -22.11 5.46 6.44
N ALA A 359 -23.15 5.39 5.60
CA ALA A 359 -23.95 6.57 5.27
C ALA A 359 -24.64 7.21 6.50
N ASP A 360 -24.94 6.40 7.52
CA ASP A 360 -25.54 6.79 8.78
C ASP A 360 -24.53 6.87 9.94
N CYS A 361 -23.25 7.12 9.63
CA CYS A 361 -22.18 7.15 10.63
C CYS A 361 -22.52 8.10 11.81
N LYS A 362 -22.50 7.53 13.03
CA LYS A 362 -22.76 8.22 14.31
C LYS A 362 -21.63 8.03 15.33
N GLY A 363 -20.46 7.57 14.87
CA GLY A 363 -19.31 7.29 15.72
C GLY A 363 -18.63 8.55 16.28
N ALA A 364 -17.69 8.34 17.19
CA ALA A 364 -16.83 9.40 17.72
C ALA A 364 -15.43 9.42 17.05
N VAL A 365 -14.99 8.28 16.52
CA VAL A 365 -13.66 8.08 15.92
C VAL A 365 -13.83 7.33 14.59
N ALA A 366 -12.99 7.65 13.60
CA ALA A 366 -12.88 6.89 12.37
C ALA A 366 -11.88 5.72 12.59
N PRO A 367 -12.35 4.45 12.65
CA PRO A 367 -11.47 3.31 12.88
C PRO A 367 -10.58 3.05 11.65
N ILE A 368 -9.55 2.24 11.84
CA ILE A 368 -8.73 1.69 10.74
C ILE A 368 -9.34 0.41 10.15
N GLY A 369 -10.41 -0.09 10.77
CA GLY A 369 -11.35 -1.05 10.18
C GLY A 369 -10.89 -2.49 10.27
N ARG A 370 -11.06 -3.27 9.19
CA ARG A 370 -10.76 -4.70 9.16
C ARG A 370 -9.70 -5.03 8.10
N PRO A 371 -9.01 -6.19 8.21
CA PRO A 371 -7.97 -6.55 7.25
C PRO A 371 -8.51 -6.64 5.82
N ILE A 372 -7.72 -6.20 4.84
CA ILE A 372 -8.03 -6.44 3.42
C ILE A 372 -7.80 -7.93 3.08
N ALA A 373 -8.23 -8.36 1.90
CA ALA A 373 -8.07 -9.74 1.47
C ALA A 373 -6.60 -10.23 1.55
N ASN A 374 -6.42 -11.48 1.96
CA ASN A 374 -5.13 -12.15 2.15
C ASN A 374 -4.20 -11.44 3.16
N THR A 375 -4.78 -10.67 4.08
CA THR A 375 -4.10 -10.02 5.22
C THR A 375 -4.62 -10.58 6.53
N ARG A 376 -3.73 -10.79 7.49
CA ARG A 376 -4.10 -11.13 8.86
C ARG A 376 -3.61 -10.05 9.80
N VAL A 377 -4.38 -9.77 10.84
CA VAL A 377 -4.05 -8.81 11.88
C VAL A 377 -4.26 -9.44 13.24
N TYR A 378 -3.30 -9.21 14.12
CA TYR A 378 -3.31 -9.70 15.49
C TYR A 378 -3.03 -8.55 16.45
N LEU A 379 -3.75 -8.51 17.57
CA LEU A 379 -3.44 -7.64 18.69
C LEU A 379 -2.81 -8.48 19.79
N LEU A 380 -1.51 -8.29 20.03
CA LEU A 380 -0.72 -9.11 20.94
C LEU A 380 -0.24 -8.32 22.15
N ASP A 381 -0.05 -9.02 23.27
CA ASP A 381 0.62 -8.49 24.45
C ASP A 381 2.16 -8.57 24.34
N GLY A 382 2.85 -8.13 25.40
CA GLY A 382 4.32 -8.17 25.47
C GLY A 382 4.94 -9.57 25.48
N HIS A 383 4.12 -10.63 25.59
CA HIS A 383 4.53 -12.04 25.54
C HIS A 383 4.12 -12.73 24.24
N GLY A 384 3.52 -12.00 23.28
CA GLY A 384 3.08 -12.53 22.00
C GLY A 384 1.75 -13.30 22.05
N ALA A 385 1.00 -13.21 23.16
CA ALA A 385 -0.33 -13.80 23.28
C ALA A 385 -1.40 -12.81 22.81
N PRO A 386 -2.51 -13.28 22.20
CA PRO A 386 -3.61 -12.39 21.82
C PRO A 386 -4.23 -11.72 23.05
N VAL A 387 -4.47 -10.41 22.95
CA VAL A 387 -5.14 -9.66 24.02
C VAL A 387 -6.65 -9.94 24.03
N PRO A 388 -7.34 -9.80 25.19
CA PRO A 388 -8.79 -9.91 25.26
C PRO A 388 -9.52 -8.97 24.29
N PHE A 389 -10.70 -9.38 23.79
CA PHE A 389 -11.47 -8.56 22.86
C PHE A 389 -11.86 -7.21 23.51
N GLY A 390 -11.42 -6.12 22.88
CA GLY A 390 -11.58 -4.74 23.36
C GLY A 390 -10.41 -4.20 24.19
N ALA A 391 -9.46 -5.05 24.59
CA ALA A 391 -8.22 -4.62 25.22
C ALA A 391 -7.26 -4.01 24.19
N VAL A 392 -6.34 -3.19 24.68
CA VAL A 392 -5.26 -2.62 23.88
C VAL A 392 -4.17 -3.66 23.69
N GLY A 393 -3.72 -3.85 22.45
CA GLY A 393 -2.57 -4.68 22.10
C GLY A 393 -1.70 -4.01 21.05
N GLU A 394 -0.48 -4.50 20.92
CA GLU A 394 0.39 -4.12 19.81
C GLU A 394 -0.10 -4.81 18.53
N LEU A 395 -0.12 -4.07 17.43
CA LEU A 395 -0.61 -4.52 16.15
C LEU A 395 0.48 -5.30 15.38
N TYR A 396 0.13 -6.51 14.96
CA TYR A 396 0.96 -7.37 14.11
C TYR A 396 0.21 -7.69 12.82
N ILE A 397 0.90 -7.65 11.69
CA ILE A 397 0.29 -7.84 10.37
C ILE A 397 0.98 -9.01 9.66
N GLY A 398 0.19 -10.00 9.24
CA GLY A 398 0.63 -11.18 8.49
C GLY A 398 0.04 -11.27 7.09
N GLY A 399 0.43 -12.33 6.38
CA GLY A 399 -0.12 -12.67 5.07
C GLY A 399 0.62 -12.05 3.89
N ALA A 400 -0.05 -12.07 2.74
CA ALA A 400 0.60 -11.96 1.43
C ALA A 400 1.17 -10.57 1.08
N GLY A 401 0.89 -9.53 1.87
CA GLY A 401 1.45 -8.19 1.66
C GLY A 401 2.68 -7.88 2.51
N VAL A 402 3.08 -8.78 3.42
CA VAL A 402 4.28 -8.60 4.23
C VAL A 402 5.51 -8.57 3.32
N ALA A 403 6.29 -7.47 3.42
CA ALA A 403 7.50 -7.23 2.66
C ALA A 403 8.59 -8.27 2.96
N ARG A 404 9.62 -8.34 2.10
CA ARG A 404 10.74 -9.28 2.31
C ARG A 404 11.56 -8.91 3.54
N GLY A 405 11.70 -7.62 3.81
CA GLY A 405 12.45 -7.08 4.93
C GLY A 405 13.02 -5.70 4.61
N TYR A 406 14.02 -5.29 5.39
CA TYR A 406 14.76 -4.07 5.15
C TYR A 406 16.05 -4.35 4.38
N LEU A 407 16.30 -3.55 3.34
CA LEU A 407 17.50 -3.61 2.53
C LEU A 407 18.74 -3.35 3.40
N ASN A 408 19.73 -4.23 3.30
CA ASN A 408 21.02 -4.10 4.01
C ASN A 408 20.90 -3.92 5.54
N ARG A 409 19.79 -4.42 6.15
CA ARG A 409 19.55 -4.36 7.61
C ARG A 409 18.97 -5.69 8.11
N PRO A 410 19.75 -6.79 8.12
CA PRO A 410 19.27 -8.10 8.53
C PRO A 410 18.82 -8.17 9.99
N GLU A 411 19.49 -7.48 10.90
CA GLU A 411 19.14 -7.44 12.33
C GLU A 411 17.76 -6.79 12.56
N LEU A 412 17.55 -5.60 12.00
CA LEU A 412 16.26 -4.92 12.06
C LEU A 412 15.16 -5.72 11.34
N THR A 413 15.52 -6.45 10.28
CA THR A 413 14.59 -7.35 9.60
C THR A 413 14.17 -8.49 10.53
N ALA A 414 15.09 -9.13 11.23
CA ALA A 414 14.78 -10.20 12.17
C ALA A 414 13.97 -9.70 13.38
N GLU A 415 14.23 -8.46 13.84
CA GLU A 415 13.46 -7.82 14.91
C GLU A 415 12.00 -7.57 14.53
N ARG A 416 11.77 -7.10 13.29
CA ARG A 416 10.44 -6.62 12.85
C ARG A 416 9.63 -7.61 12.03
N PHE A 417 10.27 -8.56 11.35
CA PHE A 417 9.62 -9.57 10.51
C PHE A 417 9.83 -10.95 11.13
N ILE A 418 8.96 -11.29 12.08
CA ILE A 418 9.06 -12.52 12.86
C ILE A 418 8.29 -13.68 12.21
N ALA A 419 8.63 -14.92 12.56
CA ALA A 419 7.81 -16.07 12.19
C ALA A 419 6.43 -15.98 12.88
N SER A 420 5.37 -16.31 12.15
CA SER A 420 4.03 -16.35 12.73
C SER A 420 3.89 -17.55 13.68
N PRO A 421 3.48 -17.34 14.95
CA PRO A 421 3.15 -18.44 15.85
C PRO A 421 1.74 -19.02 15.57
N PHE A 422 0.97 -18.39 14.67
CA PHE A 422 -0.44 -18.73 14.42
C PHE A 422 -0.67 -19.45 13.09
N VAL A 423 0.21 -19.22 12.11
CA VAL A 423 0.10 -19.80 10.77
C VAL A 423 1.48 -20.26 10.33
N GLU A 424 1.64 -21.57 10.13
CA GLU A 424 2.91 -22.16 9.69
C GLU A 424 3.36 -21.57 8.35
N GLY A 425 4.64 -21.23 8.24
CA GLY A 425 5.23 -20.63 7.04
C GLY A 425 4.91 -19.16 6.80
N ASP A 426 3.99 -18.55 7.57
CA ASP A 426 3.68 -17.12 7.49
C ASP A 426 4.67 -16.28 8.31
N ARG A 427 4.79 -15.00 7.98
CA ARG A 427 5.59 -14.02 8.75
C ARG A 427 4.68 -12.89 9.23
N LEU A 428 4.97 -12.38 10.43
CA LEU A 428 4.32 -11.20 10.98
C LEU A 428 5.27 -10.01 10.93
N TYR A 429 4.77 -8.87 10.46
CA TYR A 429 5.39 -7.59 10.67
C TYR A 429 4.89 -6.98 11.98
N ARG A 430 5.82 -6.66 12.88
CA ARG A 430 5.58 -5.95 14.15
C ARG A 430 5.55 -4.45 13.90
N THR A 431 4.37 -3.84 13.91
CA THR A 431 4.23 -2.43 13.51
C THR A 431 4.79 -1.47 14.56
N GLY A 432 4.68 -1.82 15.84
CA GLY A 432 4.92 -0.90 16.96
C GLY A 432 3.72 -0.02 17.30
N ASP A 433 2.61 -0.14 16.57
CA ASP A 433 1.39 0.62 16.79
C ASP A 433 0.49 -0.08 17.81
N LEU A 434 -0.29 0.70 18.55
CA LEU A 434 -1.29 0.21 19.49
C LEU A 434 -2.69 0.34 18.90
N ALA A 435 -3.50 -0.68 19.12
CA ALA A 435 -4.88 -0.69 18.67
C ALA A 435 -5.76 -1.53 19.61
N ARG A 436 -7.08 -1.43 19.42
CA ARG A 436 -8.08 -2.29 20.06
C ARG A 436 -9.21 -2.62 19.10
N TYR A 437 -9.88 -3.75 19.33
CA TYR A 437 -11.13 -4.06 18.64
C TYR A 437 -12.31 -3.30 19.25
N LEU A 438 -13.11 -2.70 18.37
CA LEU A 438 -14.44 -2.18 18.68
C LEU A 438 -15.47 -3.33 18.72
N PRO A 439 -16.65 -3.15 19.35
CA PRO A 439 -17.68 -4.20 19.41
C PRO A 439 -18.13 -4.76 18.07
N ASP A 440 -18.04 -3.95 17.01
CA ASP A 440 -18.36 -4.35 15.64
C ASP A 440 -17.19 -5.04 14.91
N GLY A 441 -16.08 -5.34 15.60
CA GLY A 441 -14.89 -5.99 15.05
C GLY A 441 -14.00 -5.09 14.21
N ASN A 442 -14.28 -3.78 14.10
CA ASN A 442 -13.33 -2.83 13.52
C ASN A 442 -12.18 -2.53 14.50
N LEU A 443 -11.01 -2.25 13.97
CA LEU A 443 -9.85 -1.83 14.73
C LEU A 443 -9.84 -0.31 14.91
N GLU A 444 -9.66 0.15 16.15
CA GLU A 444 -9.37 1.54 16.48
C GLU A 444 -7.87 1.69 16.75
N PHE A 445 -7.25 2.66 16.09
CA PHE A 445 -5.85 3.07 16.30
C PHE A 445 -5.75 4.03 17.49
N LEU A 446 -4.70 3.93 18.31
CA LEU A 446 -4.57 4.64 19.59
C LEU A 446 -3.40 5.62 19.67
#